data_AF-A0A357AKF0-F1
#
_entry.id   AF-A0A357AKF0-F1
#
_cell.length_a   1.000
_cell.length_b   1.000
_cell.length_c   1.000
_cell.angle_alpha   90.00
_cell.angle_beta   90.00
_cell.angle_gamma   90.00
#
_symmetry.space_group_name_H-M   'P 1'
#
loop_
_entity.id
_entity.type
_entity.pdbx_description
1 polymer ?
#
loop_
_entity_poly.entity_id
_entity_poly.type
_entity_poly.pdbx_seq_one_letter_code
_entity_poly.pdbx_strand_id
1 'polypeptide(L)'
;MVKIRSKRGKKILALLLVGLCMVIFARWQNNSIVITKSDCRSVKIPPEFNGCVIAHISDLHNKEFGKNQKILLSKLKSTSPDLIVITGDLIDRRRFDLSIAMSFIEGAVQIAPVYYVSGNHEAWSNKYPLIKSSLLRAGVQVLDDSM
;
A
#
# COMPACT_ATOMS: atom_id res chain seq x y z
N MET A 1 -43.29 42.62 -6.63
CA MET A 1 -41.82 42.48 -6.50
C MET A 1 -41.42 41.02 -6.70
N VAL A 2 -41.26 40.56 -7.94
CA VAL A 2 -40.99 39.15 -8.25
C VAL A 2 -39.47 38.92 -8.21
N LYS A 3 -39.00 38.19 -7.19
CA LYS A 3 -37.61 37.72 -7.11
C LYS A 3 -37.36 36.72 -8.23
N ILE A 4 -36.88 37.18 -9.38
CA ILE A 4 -36.29 36.33 -10.42
C ILE A 4 -34.96 35.81 -9.85
N ARG A 5 -35.04 34.79 -8.98
CA ARG A 5 -33.86 34.08 -8.48
C ARG A 5 -33.27 33.32 -9.67
N SER A 6 -32.27 33.95 -10.28
CA SER A 6 -31.53 33.54 -11.48
C SER A 6 -31.40 32.01 -11.60
N LYS A 7 -32.10 31.42 -12.59
CA LYS A 7 -31.94 29.99 -12.94
C LYS A 7 -30.48 29.65 -13.26
N ARG A 8 -29.67 30.63 -13.71
CA ARG A 8 -28.22 30.48 -13.93
C ARG A 8 -27.46 30.29 -12.60
N GLY A 9 -27.81 31.03 -11.55
CA GLY A 9 -27.20 30.87 -10.22
C GLY A 9 -27.42 29.47 -9.63
N LYS A 10 -28.63 28.91 -9.79
CA LYS A 10 -28.92 27.53 -9.37
C LYS A 10 -28.12 26.48 -10.16
N LYS A 11 -27.90 26.69 -11.47
CA LYS A 11 -27.07 25.80 -12.32
C LYS A 11 -25.59 25.86 -11.95
N ILE A 12 -25.06 27.06 -11.68
CA ILE A 12 -23.66 27.23 -11.23
C ILE A 12 -23.46 26.55 -9.87
N LEU A 13 -24.38 26.74 -8.93
CA LEU A 13 -24.32 26.07 -7.64
C LEU A 13 -24.35 24.54 -7.78
N ALA A 14 -25.20 24.00 -8.65
CA ALA A 14 -25.25 22.56 -8.93
C ALA A 14 -23.91 22.04 -9.49
N LEU A 15 -23.30 22.75 -10.44
CA LEU A 15 -21.98 22.38 -10.99
C LEU A 15 -20.88 22.40 -9.93
N LEU A 16 -20.87 23.41 -9.06
CA LEU A 16 -19.91 23.48 -7.95
C LEU A 16 -20.09 22.31 -6.96
N LEU A 17 -21.33 21.94 -6.64
CA LEU A 17 -21.62 20.80 -5.78
C LEU A 17 -21.16 19.49 -6.41
N VAL A 18 -21.42 19.27 -7.71
CA VAL A 18 -20.94 18.08 -8.42
C VAL A 18 -19.41 18.04 -8.44
N GLY A 19 -18.76 19.18 -8.71
CA GLY A 19 -17.29 19.29 -8.65
C GLY A 19 -16.73 18.95 -7.27
N LEU A 20 -17.35 19.47 -6.20
CA LEU A 20 -16.96 19.14 -4.82
C LEU A 20 -17.14 17.65 -4.52
N CYS A 21 -18.27 17.06 -4.91
CA CYS A 21 -18.52 15.63 -4.74
C CYS A 21 -17.48 14.77 -5.49
N MET A 22 -17.09 15.15 -6.71
CA MET A 22 -16.03 14.45 -7.46
C MET A 22 -14.68 14.52 -6.76
N VAL A 23 -14.31 15.69 -6.20
CA VAL A 23 -13.05 15.84 -5.45
C VAL A 23 -13.07 14.98 -4.18
N ILE A 24 -14.18 14.97 -3.44
CA ILE A 24 -14.35 14.13 -2.24
C ILE A 24 -14.25 12.65 -2.63
N PHE A 25 -14.97 12.23 -3.67
CA PHE A 25 -14.97 10.85 -4.16
C PHE A 25 -13.58 10.39 -4.60
N ALA A 26 -12.87 11.19 -5.42
CA ALA A 26 -11.52 10.87 -5.87
C ALA A 26 -10.52 10.76 -4.71
N ARG A 27 -10.64 11.65 -3.70
CA ARG A 27 -9.83 11.56 -2.48
C ARG A 27 -10.15 10.31 -1.68
N TRP A 28 -11.42 9.95 -1.53
CA TRP A 28 -11.82 8.75 -0.82
C TRP A 28 -11.33 7.48 -1.54
N GLN A 29 -11.57 7.38 -2.84
CA GLN A 29 -11.17 6.22 -3.66
C GLN A 29 -9.66 6.01 -3.63
N ASN A 30 -8.85 7.06 -3.77
CA ASN A 30 -7.38 6.95 -3.79
C ASN A 30 -6.73 6.70 -2.43
N ASN A 31 -7.48 6.76 -1.33
CA ASN A 31 -6.96 6.54 0.02
C ASN A 31 -7.66 5.39 0.76
N SER A 32 -8.66 4.76 0.13
CA SER A 32 -9.34 3.61 0.70
C SER A 32 -8.55 2.34 0.39
N ILE A 33 -8.22 1.57 1.43
CA ILE A 33 -7.59 0.25 1.29
C ILE A 33 -8.66 -0.81 1.44
N VAL A 34 -8.72 -1.76 0.51
CA VAL A 34 -9.60 -2.93 0.57
C VAL A 34 -8.74 -4.18 0.76
N ILE A 35 -9.19 -5.13 1.58
CA ILE A 35 -8.56 -6.43 1.73
C ILE A 35 -9.24 -7.39 0.76
N THR A 36 -8.48 -7.89 -0.21
CA THR A 36 -8.94 -8.95 -1.11
C THR A 36 -8.43 -10.29 -0.57
N LYS A 37 -9.33 -11.28 -0.46
CA LYS A 37 -8.99 -12.63 -0.02
C LYS A 37 -9.11 -13.59 -1.20
N SER A 38 -8.09 -14.42 -1.39
CA SER A 38 -8.04 -15.43 -2.45
C SER A 38 -7.57 -16.76 -1.86
N ASP A 39 -8.36 -17.80 -2.05
CA ASP A 39 -7.98 -19.16 -1.64
C ASP A 39 -7.07 -19.78 -2.70
N CYS A 40 -5.90 -20.28 -2.28
CA CYS A 40 -5.01 -21.06 -3.13
C CYS A 40 -5.11 -22.53 -2.72
N ARG A 41 -5.49 -23.41 -3.66
CA ARG A 41 -5.60 -24.86 -3.42
C ARG A 41 -4.87 -25.61 -4.50
N SER A 42 -3.98 -26.52 -4.11
CA SER A 42 -3.23 -27.35 -5.04
C SER A 42 -2.74 -28.60 -4.33
N VAL A 43 -2.76 -29.74 -5.01
CA VAL A 43 -2.14 -31.00 -4.53
C VAL A 43 -0.63 -30.88 -4.35
N LYS A 44 -0.02 -29.85 -4.93
CA LYS A 44 1.41 -29.55 -4.79
C LYS A 44 1.75 -28.76 -3.52
N ILE A 45 0.74 -28.21 -2.83
CA ILE A 45 0.95 -27.47 -1.59
C ILE A 45 0.96 -28.48 -0.43
N PRO A 46 2.02 -28.53 0.37
CA PRO A 46 2.09 -29.45 1.50
C PRO A 46 0.95 -29.19 2.51
N PRO A 47 0.37 -30.24 3.14
CA PRO A 47 -0.73 -30.09 4.09
C PRO A 47 -0.43 -29.18 5.29
N GLU A 48 0.85 -28.98 5.63
CA GLU A 48 1.33 -28.11 6.69
C GLU A 48 0.99 -26.64 6.44
N PHE A 49 0.72 -26.25 5.17
CA PHE A 49 0.28 -24.90 4.80
C PHE A 49 -1.24 -24.71 4.86
N ASN A 50 -2.01 -25.73 5.27
CA ASN A 50 -3.45 -25.59 5.40
C ASN A 50 -3.80 -24.54 6.47
N GLY A 51 -4.54 -23.50 6.07
CA GLY A 51 -4.89 -22.39 6.95
C GLY A 51 -3.81 -21.31 7.06
N CYS A 52 -2.68 -21.46 6.37
CA CYS A 52 -1.64 -20.44 6.30
C CYS A 52 -2.18 -19.17 5.61
N VAL A 53 -2.03 -18.02 6.28
CA VAL A 53 -2.43 -16.71 5.76
C VAL A 53 -1.19 -15.95 5.32
N ILE A 54 -1.06 -15.74 4.02
CA ILE A 54 -0.02 -14.89 3.43
C ILE A 54 -0.64 -13.54 3.09
N ALA A 55 -0.17 -12.47 3.74
CA ALA A 55 -0.50 -11.12 3.35
C ALA A 55 0.47 -10.64 2.26
N HIS A 56 -0.07 -10.29 1.10
CA HIS A 56 0.71 -9.84 -0.05
C HIS A 56 0.52 -8.35 -0.29
N ILE A 57 1.63 -7.61 -0.39
CA ILE A 57 1.68 -6.18 -0.67
C ILE A 57 2.62 -5.94 -1.85
N SER A 58 2.23 -5.08 -2.78
CA SER A 58 3.07 -4.64 -3.89
C SER A 58 2.77 -3.18 -4.23
N ASP A 59 3.64 -2.55 -5.01
CA ASP A 59 3.39 -1.24 -5.66
C ASP A 59 2.96 -0.13 -4.68
N LEU A 60 3.52 -0.14 -3.47
CA LEU A 60 3.19 0.87 -2.45
C LEU A 60 3.69 2.26 -2.85
N HIS A 61 4.82 2.36 -3.55
CA HIS A 61 5.37 3.60 -4.11
C HIS A 61 5.43 4.79 -3.13
N ASN A 62 5.93 4.58 -1.91
CA ASN A 62 5.94 5.58 -0.82
C ASN A 62 4.57 6.20 -0.51
N LYS A 63 3.46 5.53 -0.86
CA LYS A 63 2.13 5.97 -0.49
C LYS A 63 1.94 5.76 1.01
N GLU A 64 1.62 6.84 1.72
CA GLU A 64 1.29 6.79 3.14
C GLU A 64 -0.23 6.68 3.35
N PHE A 65 -0.65 5.66 4.08
CA PHE A 65 -2.05 5.43 4.47
C PHE A 65 -2.25 5.73 5.96
N GLY A 66 -2.59 6.99 6.23
CA GLY A 66 -2.64 7.54 7.58
C GLY A 66 -1.25 7.71 8.17
N LYS A 67 -1.15 8.55 9.22
CA LYS A 67 0.15 8.87 9.85
C LYS A 67 0.94 7.62 10.23
N ASN A 68 2.19 7.55 9.82
CA ASN A 68 3.11 6.43 10.04
C ASN A 68 2.53 5.09 9.58
N GLN A 69 1.79 5.08 8.46
CA GLN A 69 1.19 3.89 7.87
C GLN A 69 0.15 3.17 8.75
N LYS A 70 -0.37 3.85 9.78
CA LYS A 70 -1.24 3.24 10.80
C LYS A 70 -2.48 2.55 10.21
N ILE A 71 -3.07 3.09 9.15
CA ILE A 71 -4.28 2.50 8.54
C ILE A 71 -3.93 1.20 7.81
N LEU A 72 -2.85 1.21 7.04
CA LEU A 72 -2.35 0.02 6.34
C LEU A 72 -1.94 -1.07 7.34
N LEU A 73 -1.14 -0.72 8.35
CA LEU A 73 -0.68 -1.64 9.38
C LEU A 73 -1.83 -2.22 10.20
N SER A 74 -2.85 -1.41 10.53
CA SER A 74 -4.04 -1.92 11.24
C SER A 74 -4.83 -2.92 10.40
N LYS A 75 -4.98 -2.68 9.09
CA LYS A 75 -5.65 -3.62 8.19
C LYS A 75 -4.82 -4.89 8.03
N LEU A 76 -3.52 -4.77 7.82
CA LEU A 76 -2.59 -5.90 7.76
C LEU A 76 -2.65 -6.74 9.03
N LYS A 77 -2.61 -6.12 10.21
CA LYS A 77 -2.72 -6.84 11.49
C LYS A 77 -4.06 -7.56 11.64
N SER A 78 -5.15 -6.98 11.13
CA SER A 78 -6.49 -7.60 11.19
C SER A 78 -6.65 -8.86 10.36
N THR A 79 -5.71 -9.15 9.43
CA THR A 79 -5.73 -10.41 8.68
C THR A 79 -5.03 -11.55 9.41
N SER A 80 -4.37 -11.28 10.55
CA SER A 80 -3.58 -12.26 11.30
C SER A 80 -2.65 -13.10 10.39
N PRO A 81 -1.77 -12.46 9.61
CA PRO A 81 -0.93 -13.18 8.66
C PRO A 81 0.13 -14.02 9.39
N ASP A 82 0.40 -15.22 8.87
CA ASP A 82 1.55 -16.03 9.25
C ASP A 82 2.83 -15.51 8.55
N LEU A 83 2.65 -14.85 7.41
CA LEU A 83 3.71 -14.34 6.56
C LEU A 83 3.28 -13.06 5.85
N ILE A 84 4.19 -12.09 5.74
CA ILE A 84 4.01 -10.92 4.89
C ILE A 84 5.00 -10.99 3.73
N VAL A 85 4.51 -10.90 2.50
CA VAL A 85 5.34 -10.86 1.30
C VAL A 85 5.16 -9.51 0.60
N ILE A 86 6.29 -8.87 0.30
CA ILE A 86 6.36 -7.59 -0.40
C ILE A 86 7.04 -7.82 -1.75
N THR A 87 6.28 -7.73 -2.84
CA THR A 87 6.79 -8.09 -4.17
C THR A 87 7.15 -6.87 -5.03
N GLY A 88 8.03 -6.02 -4.49
CA GLY A 88 8.59 -4.89 -5.22
C GLY A 88 7.76 -3.60 -5.18
N ASP A 89 8.36 -2.55 -5.75
CA ASP A 89 7.80 -1.21 -5.92
C ASP A 89 7.26 -0.61 -4.61
N LEU A 90 7.98 -0.88 -3.52
CA LEU A 90 7.75 -0.27 -2.21
C LEU A 90 8.03 1.24 -2.26
N ILE A 91 9.02 1.64 -3.06
CA ILE A 91 9.54 3.00 -3.16
C ILE A 91 9.28 3.57 -4.55
N ASP A 92 8.87 4.83 -4.63
CA ASP A 92 8.82 5.54 -5.91
C ASP A 92 10.18 6.18 -6.24
N ARG A 93 10.85 5.72 -7.29
CA ARG A 93 12.10 6.34 -7.79
C ARG A 93 11.97 7.84 -8.09
N ARG A 94 10.80 8.33 -8.51
CA ARG A 94 10.57 9.73 -8.88
C ARG A 94 10.41 10.63 -7.66
N ARG A 95 9.97 10.05 -6.55
CA ARG A 95 9.75 10.71 -5.26
C ARG A 95 10.38 9.87 -4.16
N PHE A 96 11.69 9.68 -4.26
CA PHE A 96 12.41 8.81 -3.36
C PHE A 96 12.33 9.37 -1.93
N ASP A 97 11.62 8.65 -1.07
CA ASP A 97 11.58 8.87 0.36
C ASP A 97 11.63 7.52 1.08
N LEU A 98 12.82 7.14 1.52
CA LEU A 98 13.04 5.88 2.21
C LEU A 98 12.32 5.86 3.57
N SER A 99 12.10 7.02 4.21
CA SER A 99 11.53 7.07 5.56
C SER A 99 10.07 6.59 5.59
N ILE A 100 9.28 6.92 4.56
CA ILE A 100 7.89 6.48 4.45
C ILE A 100 7.80 4.98 4.25
N ALA A 101 8.65 4.42 3.38
CA ALA A 101 8.76 2.99 3.18
C ALA A 101 9.19 2.28 4.46
N MET A 102 10.22 2.79 5.16
CA MET A 102 10.70 2.19 6.40
C MET A 102 9.68 2.28 7.54
N SER A 103 8.86 3.34 7.61
CA SER A 103 7.77 3.41 8.59
C SER A 103 6.75 2.27 8.42
N PHE A 104 6.48 1.84 7.17
CA PHE A 104 5.67 0.65 6.92
C PHE A 104 6.41 -0.62 7.37
N ILE A 105 7.66 -0.77 6.96
CA ILE A 105 8.47 -1.96 7.23
C ILE A 105 8.63 -2.20 8.74
N GLU A 106 8.98 -1.17 9.51
CA GLU A 106 9.14 -1.22 10.95
C GLU A 106 7.86 -1.67 11.66
N GLY A 107 6.68 -1.31 11.14
CA GLY A 107 5.41 -1.81 11.64
C GLY A 107 5.09 -3.23 11.20
N ALA A 108 5.41 -3.58 9.95
CA ALA A 108 5.10 -4.88 9.36
C ALA A 108 5.88 -6.02 10.02
N VAL A 109 7.17 -5.81 10.32
CA VAL A 109 8.01 -6.81 11.00
C VAL A 109 7.57 -7.13 12.43
N GLN A 110 6.76 -6.25 13.05
CA GLN A 110 6.16 -6.49 14.36
C GLN A 110 4.86 -7.30 14.28
N ILE A 111 4.32 -7.52 13.07
CA ILE A 111 3.08 -8.27 12.85
C ILE A 111 3.40 -9.73 12.53
N ALA A 112 4.30 -9.98 11.59
CA ALA A 112 4.71 -11.31 11.14
C ALA A 112 6.07 -11.24 10.41
N PRO A 113 6.74 -12.38 10.15
CA PRO A 113 7.93 -12.40 9.29
C PRO A 113 7.66 -11.74 7.92
N VAL A 114 8.59 -10.89 7.49
CA VAL A 114 8.47 -10.13 6.23
C VAL A 114 9.52 -10.60 5.24
N TYR A 115 9.06 -10.91 4.02
CA TYR A 115 9.89 -11.28 2.88
C TYR A 115 9.74 -10.24 1.79
N TYR A 116 10.83 -9.89 1.13
CA TYR A 116 10.87 -8.83 0.13
C TYR A 116 11.64 -9.26 -1.10
N VAL A 117 11.10 -8.94 -2.28
CA VAL A 117 11.83 -8.93 -3.56
C VAL A 117 11.80 -7.53 -4.14
N SER A 118 12.83 -7.16 -4.90
CA SER A 118 12.90 -5.84 -5.54
C SER A 118 11.97 -5.69 -6.73
N GLY A 119 11.43 -4.48 -6.92
CA GLY A 119 10.69 -4.09 -8.11
C GLY A 119 11.58 -3.26 -9.06
N ASN A 120 10.97 -2.81 -10.15
CA ASN A 120 11.66 -2.00 -11.14
C ASN A 120 11.95 -0.58 -10.63
N HIS A 121 11.12 -0.02 -9.75
CA HIS A 121 11.42 1.30 -9.18
C HIS A 121 12.67 1.25 -8.29
N GLU A 122 12.87 0.19 -7.51
CA GLU A 122 14.09 0.03 -6.74
C GLU A 122 15.31 -0.25 -7.62
N ALA A 123 15.18 -1.16 -8.59
CA ALA A 123 16.25 -1.50 -9.52
C ALA A 123 16.74 -0.28 -10.32
N TRP A 124 15.82 0.58 -10.78
CA TRP A 124 16.16 1.78 -11.56
C TRP A 124 16.47 3.02 -10.71
N SER A 125 16.45 2.91 -9.37
CA SER A 125 16.69 4.05 -8.48
C SER A 125 18.17 4.41 -8.31
N ASN A 126 19.11 3.52 -8.69
CA ASN A 126 20.51 3.55 -8.27
C ASN A 126 20.74 3.57 -6.74
N LYS A 127 19.69 3.30 -5.95
CA LYS A 127 19.71 3.33 -4.48
C LYS A 127 19.40 1.96 -3.87
N TYR A 128 19.31 0.91 -4.67
CA TYR A 128 19.00 -0.43 -4.20
C TYR A 128 19.89 -0.92 -3.05
N PRO A 129 21.23 -0.71 -3.05
CA PRO A 129 22.06 -1.10 -1.91
C PRO A 129 21.67 -0.44 -0.58
N LEU A 130 21.25 0.84 -0.62
CA LEU A 130 20.76 1.56 0.56
C LEU A 130 19.39 1.02 1.03
N ILE A 131 18.50 0.74 0.08
CA ILE A 131 17.17 0.16 0.37
C ILE A 131 17.35 -1.22 1.00
N LYS A 132 18.08 -2.11 0.34
CA LYS A 132 18.38 -3.48 0.80
C LYS A 132 18.99 -3.49 2.20
N SER A 133 20.04 -2.69 2.43
CA SER A 133 20.69 -2.62 3.75
C SER A 133 19.74 -2.12 4.85
N SER A 134 18.81 -1.20 4.52
CA SER A 134 17.82 -0.71 5.48
C SER A 134 16.75 -1.75 5.79
N LEU A 135 16.28 -2.49 4.78
CA LEU A 135 15.35 -3.61 4.94
C LEU A 135 15.96 -4.72 5.80
N LEU A 136 17.20 -5.14 5.50
CA LEU A 136 17.92 -6.16 6.27
C LEU A 136 18.10 -5.76 7.74
N ARG A 137 18.49 -4.50 8.00
CA ARG A 137 18.61 -3.98 9.38
C ARG A 137 17.30 -3.96 10.15
N ALA A 138 16.17 -3.81 9.46
CA ALA A 138 14.85 -3.86 10.07
C ALA A 138 14.33 -5.30 10.28
N GLY A 139 15.08 -6.33 9.88
CA GLY A 139 14.69 -7.73 10.05
C GLY A 139 13.89 -8.31 8.88
N VAL A 140 13.86 -7.65 7.73
CA VAL A 140 13.23 -8.17 6.51
C VAL A 140 14.14 -9.20 5.85
N GLN A 141 13.58 -10.32 5.42
CA GLN A 141 14.26 -11.31 4.59
C GLN A 141 14.19 -10.87 3.13
N VAL A 142 15.30 -10.33 2.63
CA VAL A 142 15.42 -9.93 1.22
C VAL A 142 15.80 -11.16 0.39
N LEU A 143 14.91 -11.56 -0.51
CA LEU A 143 15.10 -12.64 -1.47
C LEU A 143 15.65 -12.03 -2.77
N ASP A 144 16.97 -11.93 -2.86
CA ASP A 144 17.64 -11.67 -4.13
C ASP A 144 18.22 -13.00 -4.65
N ASP A 145 18.19 -13.23 -5.96
CA ASP A 145 18.86 -14.35 -6.65
C ASP A 145 20.40 -14.20 -6.62
N SER A 146 20.95 -13.83 -5.47
CA SER A 146 22.38 -13.96 -5.18
C SER A 146 22.65 -15.41 -4.78
N MET A 147 23.05 -16.23 -5.76
CA MET A 147 23.94 -17.36 -5.51
C MET A 147 25.28 -16.87 -4.94
#